data_AF-A0A842MNN1-F1
#
_entry.id   AF-A0A842MNN1-F1
#
_cell.length_a   1.000
_cell.length_b   1.000
_cell.length_c   1.000
_cell.angle_alpha   90.00
_cell.angle_beta   90.00
_cell.angle_gamma   90.00
#
_symmetry.space_group_name_H-M   'P 1'
#
loop_
_entity.id
_entity.type
_entity.pdbx_description
1 polymer ?
#
loop_
_entity_poly.entity_id
_entity_poly.type
_entity_poly.pdbx_seq_one_letter_code
_entity_poly.pdbx_strand_id
1 'polypeptide(L)'
;MSDAYSDDLARGIFNGVPITGELLGNDTSPCWTPNYVYSFRADVTELIFPQINGDYELTGFASGLTNGSNPWEVNEVPPLIEGASLVIVYHHPTIKPNRMVMIYDGPPVTFAGAFVNTTITGFSVGKTVSLKTTFIIADGQSNSAPAQNDQAWLQFPTVQFLGYTGDGRDVVDSTGTINTVTGWFHDTTTFDLTPYFVRGMNTATVALKTSSDCLTWLAQAFSANIN
;
A
#
# COMPACT_ATOMS: atom_id res chain seq x y z
N MET A 1 -22.71 -16.95 -3.84
CA MET A 1 -21.79 -17.05 -5.00
C MET A 1 -20.46 -17.50 -4.43
N SER A 2 -19.72 -18.38 -5.11
CA SER A 2 -18.47 -18.93 -4.56
C SER A 2 -17.42 -17.84 -4.41
N ASP A 3 -16.76 -17.76 -3.25
CA ASP A 3 -15.62 -16.87 -2.94
C ASP A 3 -14.33 -17.23 -3.73
N ALA A 4 -14.50 -17.86 -4.89
CA ALA A 4 -13.44 -18.37 -5.71
C ALA A 4 -12.87 -17.23 -6.56
N TYR A 5 -11.54 -17.18 -6.60
CA TYR A 5 -10.78 -16.42 -7.57
C TYR A 5 -11.39 -16.50 -8.98
N SER A 6 -11.47 -15.36 -9.65
CA SER A 6 -11.78 -15.29 -11.08
C SER A 6 -10.79 -14.34 -11.76
N ASP A 7 -10.48 -14.61 -13.03
CA ASP A 7 -9.57 -13.78 -13.83
C ASP A 7 -10.03 -12.32 -13.95
N ASP A 8 -11.34 -12.06 -13.77
CA ASP A 8 -11.90 -10.71 -13.81
C ASP A 8 -11.42 -9.84 -12.63
N LEU A 9 -11.05 -10.44 -11.49
CA LEU A 9 -10.49 -9.71 -10.35
C LEU A 9 -9.13 -9.06 -10.66
N ALA A 10 -8.41 -9.60 -11.65
CA ALA A 10 -7.10 -9.11 -12.06
C ALA A 10 -7.17 -7.98 -13.11
N ARG A 11 -8.37 -7.64 -13.60
CA ARG A 11 -8.54 -6.68 -14.70
C ARG A 11 -8.86 -5.29 -14.19
N GLY A 12 -8.36 -4.29 -14.90
CA GLY A 12 -8.65 -2.88 -14.66
C GLY A 12 -8.34 -2.04 -15.89
N ILE A 13 -8.45 -0.73 -15.75
CA ILE A 13 -8.18 0.27 -16.78
C ILE A 13 -7.29 1.35 -16.18
N PHE A 14 -6.15 1.59 -16.82
CA PHE A 14 -5.18 2.62 -16.48
C PHE A 14 -5.18 3.69 -17.58
N ASN A 15 -5.61 4.92 -17.27
CA ASN A 15 -5.72 6.01 -18.24
C ASN A 15 -6.43 5.60 -19.55
N GLY A 16 -7.55 4.89 -19.42
CA GLY A 16 -8.33 4.39 -20.56
C GLY A 16 -7.75 3.16 -21.28
N VAL A 17 -6.58 2.67 -20.87
CA VAL A 17 -5.95 1.45 -21.43
C VAL A 17 -6.22 0.26 -20.51
N PRO A 18 -6.79 -0.84 -21.03
CA PRO A 18 -6.98 -2.07 -20.23
C PRO A 18 -5.65 -2.61 -19.72
N ILE A 19 -5.62 -2.99 -18.45
CA ILE A 19 -4.48 -3.64 -17.78
C ILE A 19 -4.92 -4.96 -17.17
N THR A 20 -3.97 -5.88 -17.00
CA THR A 20 -4.18 -7.14 -16.29
C THR A 20 -3.03 -7.35 -15.32
N GLY A 21 -3.37 -7.55 -14.05
CA GLY A 21 -2.43 -7.84 -12.99
C GLY A 21 -2.05 -9.32 -12.93
N GLU A 22 -0.85 -9.58 -12.45
CA GLU A 22 -0.42 -10.88 -11.97
C GLU A 22 -0.90 -11.05 -10.51
N LEU A 23 -1.46 -12.21 -10.18
CA LEU A 23 -1.83 -12.55 -8.80
C LEU A 23 -0.56 -12.75 -7.98
N LEU A 24 -0.37 -11.93 -6.95
CA LEU A 24 0.73 -12.09 -6.01
C LEU A 24 0.40 -13.10 -4.90
N GLY A 25 -0.89 -13.21 -4.55
CA GLY A 25 -1.41 -14.20 -3.62
C GLY A 25 -2.74 -13.80 -3.01
N ASN A 26 -3.14 -14.55 -1.99
CA ASN A 26 -4.34 -14.27 -1.20
C ASN A 26 -4.10 -14.55 0.27
N ASP A 27 -4.99 -14.01 1.09
CA ASP A 27 -5.11 -14.29 2.52
C ASP A 27 -6.57 -14.17 2.95
N THR A 28 -6.90 -14.56 4.18
CA THR A 28 -8.26 -14.46 4.70
C THR A 28 -8.70 -13.02 4.86
N SER A 29 -9.92 -12.67 4.47
CA SER A 29 -10.44 -11.32 4.71
C SER A 29 -10.45 -10.99 6.21
N PRO A 30 -9.91 -9.83 6.63
CA PRO A 30 -9.73 -9.54 8.05
C PRO A 30 -11.04 -9.18 8.75
N CYS A 31 -11.94 -8.45 8.07
CA CYS A 31 -13.20 -7.97 8.65
C CYS A 31 -14.41 -8.02 7.70
N TRP A 32 -14.21 -8.31 6.41
CA TRP A 32 -15.25 -8.23 5.38
C TRP A 32 -15.68 -9.60 4.90
N THR A 33 -16.86 -9.69 4.27
CA THR A 33 -17.17 -10.80 3.37
C THR A 33 -16.97 -10.33 1.92
N PRO A 34 -16.34 -11.12 1.02
CA PRO A 34 -16.01 -12.55 1.06
C PRO A 34 -14.84 -12.96 1.95
N ASN A 35 -14.62 -14.28 2.08
CA ASN A 35 -13.61 -14.86 2.97
C ASN A 35 -12.13 -14.61 2.58
N TYR A 36 -11.85 -14.06 1.40
CA TYR A 36 -10.49 -13.91 0.89
C TYR A 36 -10.23 -12.53 0.31
N VAL A 37 -9.03 -12.02 0.56
CA VAL A 37 -8.46 -10.83 -0.07
C VAL A 37 -7.36 -11.27 -1.03
N TYR A 38 -7.32 -10.68 -2.22
CA TYR A 38 -6.36 -10.98 -3.26
C TYR A 38 -5.55 -9.73 -3.59
N SER A 39 -4.23 -9.85 -3.74
CA SER A 39 -3.38 -8.76 -4.20
C SER A 39 -2.86 -9.04 -5.62
N PHE A 40 -2.86 -7.99 -6.44
CA PHE A 40 -2.43 -8.05 -7.83
C PHE A 40 -1.40 -6.99 -8.13
N ARG A 41 -0.50 -7.27 -9.07
CA ARG A 41 0.44 -6.29 -9.61
C ARG A 41 0.39 -6.27 -11.12
N ALA A 42 0.18 -5.08 -11.69
CA ALA A 42 0.31 -4.84 -13.12
C ALA A 42 1.58 -4.04 -13.41
N ASP A 43 2.31 -4.41 -14.46
CA ASP A 43 3.35 -3.55 -15.03
C ASP A 43 2.70 -2.57 -16.00
N VAL A 44 2.76 -1.28 -15.66
CA VAL A 44 2.20 -0.18 -16.45
C VAL A 44 3.29 0.75 -16.99
N THR A 45 4.55 0.32 -16.99
CA THR A 45 5.70 1.17 -17.36
C THR A 45 5.53 1.83 -18.73
N GLU A 46 5.00 1.09 -19.71
CA GLU A 46 4.76 1.60 -21.07
C GLU A 46 3.57 2.57 -21.17
N LEU A 47 2.76 2.65 -20.11
CA LEU A 47 1.58 3.52 -20.01
C LEU A 47 1.86 4.79 -19.19
N ILE A 48 3.04 4.91 -18.60
CA ILE A 48 3.47 6.12 -17.90
C ILE A 48 3.87 7.17 -18.92
N PHE A 49 3.17 8.31 -18.88
CA PHE A 49 3.48 9.44 -19.75
C PHE A 49 4.79 10.13 -19.32
N PRO A 50 5.44 10.88 -20.23
CA PRO A 50 6.66 11.64 -19.91
C PRO A 50 6.50 12.62 -18.74
N GLN A 51 5.27 13.03 -18.44
CA GLN A 51 4.91 13.83 -17.28
C GLN A 51 4.60 12.88 -16.11
N ILE A 52 5.67 12.44 -15.43
CA ILE A 52 5.55 11.52 -14.28
C ILE A 52 4.64 12.09 -13.19
N ASN A 53 4.68 13.41 -12.97
CA ASN A 53 3.83 14.10 -12.01
C ASN A 53 2.49 14.44 -12.67
N GLY A 54 1.43 13.78 -12.23
CA GLY A 54 0.07 14.02 -12.69
C GLY A 54 -0.90 13.04 -12.06
N ASP A 55 -2.18 13.27 -12.34
CA ASP A 55 -3.26 12.36 -11.93
C ASP A 55 -3.32 11.20 -12.94
N TYR A 56 -3.39 9.98 -12.41
CA TYR A 56 -3.55 8.75 -13.20
C TYR A 56 -4.90 8.14 -12.87
N GLU A 57 -5.77 8.06 -13.87
CA GLU A 57 -7.11 7.50 -13.69
C GLU A 57 -7.06 5.97 -13.66
N LEU A 58 -7.66 5.41 -12.61
CA LEU A 58 -7.78 3.99 -12.36
C LEU A 58 -9.27 3.62 -12.30
N THR A 59 -9.74 2.81 -13.25
CA THR A 59 -11.15 2.41 -13.35
C THR A 59 -11.31 0.96 -13.81
N GLY A 60 -12.54 0.48 -13.95
CA GLY A 60 -12.83 -0.82 -14.59
C GLY A 60 -12.44 -2.06 -13.77
N PHE A 61 -12.09 -1.88 -12.50
CA PHE A 61 -11.86 -3.00 -11.59
C PHE A 61 -13.16 -3.68 -11.19
N ALA A 62 -13.09 -4.98 -10.90
CA ALA A 62 -14.23 -5.75 -10.45
C ALA A 62 -14.74 -5.24 -9.09
N SER A 63 -15.97 -4.73 -9.07
CA SER A 63 -16.68 -4.34 -7.85
C SER A 63 -18.18 -4.58 -8.02
N GLY A 64 -18.85 -5.10 -7.01
CA GLY A 64 -20.31 -5.21 -7.01
C GLY A 64 -21.03 -3.88 -6.73
N LEU A 65 -20.30 -2.87 -6.21
CA LEU A 65 -20.79 -1.49 -6.04
C LEU A 65 -19.84 -0.50 -6.71
N THR A 66 -20.35 0.25 -7.69
CA THR A 66 -19.55 1.20 -8.51
C THR A 66 -20.08 2.62 -8.46
N ASN A 67 -20.98 2.93 -7.53
CA ASN A 67 -21.68 4.22 -7.41
C ASN A 67 -21.07 5.14 -6.34
N GLY A 68 -19.91 4.78 -5.78
CA GLY A 68 -19.26 5.53 -4.70
C GLY A 68 -20.00 5.48 -3.36
N SER A 69 -20.90 4.50 -3.16
CA SER A 69 -21.58 4.32 -1.88
C SER A 69 -20.58 4.14 -0.73
N ASN A 70 -20.90 4.75 0.42
CA ASN A 70 -20.16 4.56 1.65
C ASN A 70 -20.29 3.09 2.11
N PRO A 71 -19.19 2.32 2.21
CA PRO A 71 -19.22 0.91 2.58
C PRO A 71 -19.80 0.65 3.99
N TRP A 72 -19.84 1.67 4.85
CA TRP A 72 -20.44 1.59 6.19
C TRP A 72 -21.97 1.75 6.20
N GLU A 73 -22.56 2.22 5.09
CA GLU A 73 -23.99 2.57 5.00
C GLU A 73 -24.77 1.62 4.09
N VAL A 74 -24.08 0.73 3.38
CA VAL A 74 -24.67 -0.18 2.40
C VAL A 74 -24.25 -1.61 2.68
N ASN A 75 -25.05 -2.58 2.22
CA ASN A 75 -24.66 -3.98 2.29
C ASN A 75 -23.55 -4.25 1.28
N GLU A 76 -22.56 -5.05 1.69
CA GLU A 76 -21.50 -5.58 0.84
C GLU A 76 -22.11 -6.32 -0.37
N VAL A 77 -21.62 -6.01 -1.57
CA VAL A 77 -21.93 -6.75 -2.79
C VAL A 77 -20.62 -7.20 -3.43
N PRO A 78 -20.20 -8.46 -3.24
CA PRO A 78 -18.97 -8.96 -3.82
C PRO A 78 -18.97 -8.97 -5.37
N PRO A 79 -17.79 -8.87 -6.01
CA PRO A 79 -16.49 -8.66 -5.39
C PRO A 79 -16.35 -7.25 -4.80
N LEU A 80 -15.52 -7.10 -3.78
CA LEU A 80 -15.17 -5.80 -3.18
C LEU A 80 -13.80 -5.36 -3.70
N ILE A 81 -13.57 -4.05 -3.75
CA ILE A 81 -12.27 -3.45 -4.05
C ILE A 81 -11.95 -2.38 -3.03
N GLU A 82 -10.78 -2.51 -2.41
CA GLU A 82 -10.27 -1.54 -1.44
C GLU A 82 -9.59 -0.35 -2.12
N GLY A 83 -8.80 -0.62 -3.18
CA GLY A 83 -8.12 0.40 -3.95
C GLY A 83 -6.89 -0.12 -4.69
N ALA A 84 -6.05 0.81 -5.13
CA ALA A 84 -4.80 0.52 -5.83
C ALA A 84 -3.80 1.66 -5.62
N SER A 85 -2.50 1.33 -5.67
CA SER A 85 -1.42 2.31 -5.67
C SER A 85 -0.59 2.19 -6.94
N LEU A 86 -0.12 3.35 -7.43
CA LEU A 86 0.89 3.43 -8.48
C LEU A 86 2.27 3.66 -7.86
N VAL A 87 3.19 2.71 -8.03
CA VAL A 87 4.59 2.84 -7.60
C VAL A 87 5.48 3.13 -8.80
N ILE A 88 6.00 4.36 -8.88
CA ILE A 88 6.89 4.79 -9.96
C ILE A 88 8.35 4.81 -9.46
N VAL A 89 9.19 3.97 -10.07
CA VAL A 89 10.64 3.98 -9.85
C VAL A 89 11.31 4.57 -11.09
N TYR A 90 11.98 5.71 -10.92
CA TYR A 90 12.61 6.42 -12.03
C TYR A 90 14.04 6.82 -11.68
N HIS A 91 14.84 7.06 -12.73
CA HIS A 91 16.16 7.67 -12.60
C HIS A 91 16.36 8.69 -13.72
N HIS A 92 17.22 9.68 -13.48
CA HIS A 92 17.60 10.60 -14.54
C HIS A 92 18.45 9.84 -15.57
N PRO A 93 18.23 10.03 -16.89
CA PRO A 93 18.93 9.25 -17.93
C PRO A 93 20.45 9.51 -17.95
N THR A 94 20.90 10.66 -17.47
CA THR A 94 22.32 11.05 -17.47
C THR A 94 22.98 11.09 -16.09
N ILE A 95 22.23 10.90 -15.01
CA ILE A 95 22.79 10.87 -13.65
C ILE A 95 22.77 9.42 -13.19
N LYS A 96 23.95 8.92 -12.81
CA LYS A 96 24.06 7.56 -12.27
C LYS A 96 23.13 7.42 -11.05
N PRO A 97 22.28 6.39 -11.00
CA PRO A 97 21.46 6.13 -9.82
C PRO A 97 22.31 6.07 -8.56
N ASN A 98 21.89 6.82 -7.53
CA ASN A 98 22.51 6.82 -6.21
C ASN A 98 21.56 6.27 -5.14
N ARG A 99 20.39 5.76 -5.53
CA ARG A 99 19.42 5.15 -4.64
C ARG A 99 19.14 3.72 -5.08
N MET A 100 19.06 2.84 -4.11
CA MET A 100 18.41 1.55 -4.25
C MET A 100 16.96 1.72 -3.86
N VAL A 101 16.06 1.22 -4.70
CA VAL A 101 14.63 1.10 -4.40
C VAL A 101 14.29 -0.38 -4.41
N MET A 102 13.61 -0.83 -3.37
CA MET A 102 13.15 -2.21 -3.21
C MET A 102 11.64 -2.16 -2.97
N ILE A 103 10.92 -3.02 -3.68
CA ILE A 103 9.49 -3.21 -3.51
C ILE A 103 9.34 -4.63 -2.98
N TYR A 104 8.85 -4.74 -1.75
CA TYR A 104 8.51 -6.00 -1.11
C TYR A 104 7.00 -6.17 -1.26
N ASP A 105 6.61 -6.92 -2.27
CA ASP A 105 5.24 -7.33 -2.55
C ASP A 105 5.14 -8.85 -2.48
N GLY A 106 3.92 -9.36 -2.50
CA GLY A 106 3.62 -10.77 -2.34
C GLY A 106 2.15 -10.98 -2.00
N PRO A 107 1.80 -12.17 -1.47
CA PRO A 107 0.48 -12.38 -0.89
C PRO A 107 0.17 -11.27 0.13
N PRO A 108 -1.09 -10.79 0.18
CA PRO A 108 -1.48 -9.82 1.19
C PRO A 108 -1.27 -10.42 2.57
N VAL A 109 -0.94 -9.60 3.57
CA VAL A 109 -0.88 -10.03 4.97
C VAL A 109 -2.02 -9.36 5.72
N THR A 110 -3.02 -10.16 6.08
CA THR A 110 -4.22 -9.70 6.79
C THR A 110 -4.09 -9.95 8.28
N PHE A 111 -4.50 -8.99 9.10
CA PHE A 111 -4.35 -9.12 10.55
C PHE A 111 -5.31 -8.18 11.29
N ALA A 112 -5.72 -8.62 12.49
CA ALA A 112 -6.53 -7.83 13.41
C ALA A 112 -5.96 -7.91 14.83
N GLY A 113 -5.80 -6.76 15.47
CA GLY A 113 -5.25 -6.66 16.84
C GLY A 113 -3.85 -7.28 16.99
N ALA A 114 -3.03 -7.21 15.95
CA ALA A 114 -1.74 -7.89 15.89
C ALA A 114 -0.58 -6.93 15.57
N PHE A 115 0.62 -7.45 15.77
CA PHE A 115 1.87 -6.82 15.41
C PHE A 115 2.55 -7.66 14.33
N VAL A 116 2.58 -7.17 13.10
CA VAL A 116 3.19 -7.86 11.95
C VAL A 116 4.41 -7.09 11.47
N ASN A 117 5.43 -7.79 10.99
CA ASN A 117 6.67 -7.17 10.55
C ASN A 117 7.24 -7.84 9.30
N THR A 118 8.07 -7.08 8.58
CA THR A 118 8.89 -7.59 7.49
C THR A 118 10.31 -7.08 7.63
N THR A 119 11.27 -7.92 7.23
CA THR A 119 12.69 -7.57 7.26
C THR A 119 13.20 -7.34 5.85
N ILE A 120 13.68 -6.13 5.63
CA ILE A 120 14.26 -5.62 4.41
C ILE A 120 15.77 -5.84 4.48
N THR A 121 16.32 -6.52 3.48
CA THR A 121 17.77 -6.77 3.36
C THR A 121 18.26 -6.43 1.95
N GLY A 122 19.55 -6.59 1.67
CA GLY A 122 20.10 -6.40 0.32
C GLY A 122 20.49 -4.97 -0.05
N PHE A 123 20.37 -4.02 0.89
CA PHE A 123 20.90 -2.66 0.74
C PHE A 123 22.17 -2.46 1.54
N SER A 124 22.89 -1.36 1.27
CA SER A 124 23.95 -0.88 2.16
C SER A 124 23.83 0.64 2.23
N VAL A 125 23.70 1.16 3.45
CA VAL A 125 23.63 2.61 3.67
C VAL A 125 24.95 3.26 3.27
N GLY A 126 24.87 4.18 2.32
CA GLY A 126 26.00 4.95 1.80
C GLY A 126 26.62 5.94 2.81
N LYS A 127 27.59 6.73 2.35
CA LYS A 127 28.18 7.85 3.11
C LYS A 127 27.13 8.90 3.45
N THR A 128 26.22 9.21 2.53
CA THR A 128 25.09 10.11 2.81
C THR A 128 23.87 9.28 3.15
N VAL A 129 23.52 9.22 4.43
CA VAL A 129 22.34 8.49 4.89
C VAL A 129 21.08 9.21 4.39
N SER A 130 20.25 8.48 3.64
CA SER A 130 18.89 8.89 3.32
C SER A 130 18.05 7.65 3.06
N LEU A 131 17.09 7.38 3.94
CA LEU A 131 16.25 6.20 3.86
C LEU A 131 14.78 6.58 4.02
N LYS A 132 13.91 5.97 3.22
CA LYS A 132 12.45 6.10 3.38
C LYS A 132 11.78 4.76 3.21
N THR A 133 10.65 4.59 3.87
CA THR A 133 9.79 3.42 3.75
C THR A 133 8.35 3.90 3.53
N THR A 134 7.64 3.28 2.60
CA THR A 134 6.24 3.57 2.28
C THR A 134 5.41 2.30 2.44
N PHE A 135 4.51 2.30 3.42
CA PHE A 135 3.54 1.24 3.61
C PHE A 135 2.45 1.39 2.55
N ILE A 136 2.02 0.28 1.95
CA ILE A 136 0.87 0.22 1.04
C ILE A 136 -0.11 -0.75 1.70
N ILE A 137 -1.25 -0.23 2.13
CA ILE A 137 -2.20 -0.94 2.99
C ILE A 137 -3.62 -0.76 2.48
N ALA A 138 -4.44 -1.76 2.76
CA ALA A 138 -5.88 -1.75 2.60
C ALA A 138 -6.55 -1.95 3.97
N ASP A 139 -7.86 -1.72 4.02
CA ASP A 139 -8.71 -1.69 5.21
C ASP A 139 -8.37 -0.59 6.24
N GLY A 140 -7.67 0.48 5.83
CA GLY A 140 -7.41 1.64 6.70
C GLY A 140 -8.62 2.58 6.83
N GLN A 141 -8.91 3.11 8.03
CA GLN A 141 -10.06 3.99 8.27
C GLN A 141 -9.84 5.02 9.37
N SER A 142 -10.59 6.12 9.30
CA SER A 142 -10.47 7.26 10.25
C SER A 142 -11.71 7.54 11.11
N ASN A 143 -12.76 6.72 11.03
CA ASN A 143 -14.06 6.96 11.70
C ASN A 143 -14.17 6.47 13.15
N SER A 144 -13.15 5.83 13.73
CA SER A 144 -13.20 5.37 15.12
C SER A 144 -12.24 6.18 16.02
N ALA A 145 -12.70 6.54 17.23
CA ALA A 145 -12.04 7.46 18.17
C ALA A 145 -10.55 7.14 18.47
N PRO A 146 -9.75 8.04 19.08
CA PRO A 146 -8.26 8.06 19.14
C PRO A 146 -7.50 6.88 19.79
N ALA A 147 -8.11 5.71 19.94
CA ALA A 147 -7.54 4.50 20.53
C ALA A 147 -7.26 3.36 19.51
N GLN A 148 -7.48 3.60 18.22
CA GLN A 148 -7.39 2.58 17.15
C GLN A 148 -6.38 2.89 16.04
N ASN A 149 -5.64 3.99 16.15
CA ASN A 149 -4.71 4.39 15.11
C ASN A 149 -3.69 3.28 14.81
N ASP A 150 -3.67 2.79 13.59
CA ASP A 150 -2.66 1.85 13.14
C ASP A 150 -1.29 2.50 13.18
N GLN A 151 -0.33 1.73 13.64
CA GLN A 151 0.98 2.26 14.01
C GLN A 151 2.04 1.67 13.12
N ALA A 152 2.84 2.53 12.51
CA ALA A 152 4.07 2.16 11.86
C ALA A 152 5.23 2.16 12.86
N TRP A 153 6.03 1.10 12.81
CA TRP A 153 7.19 0.91 13.68
C TRP A 153 8.42 0.55 12.87
N LEU A 154 9.57 1.02 13.33
CA LEU A 154 10.87 0.43 13.05
C LEU A 154 11.22 -0.47 14.23
N GLN A 155 11.65 -1.71 13.98
CA GLN A 155 12.08 -2.65 15.01
C GLN A 155 13.59 -2.92 15.01
N PHE A 156 14.23 -2.76 13.85
CA PHE A 156 15.66 -2.88 13.69
C PHE A 156 16.18 -1.80 12.73
N PRO A 157 17.32 -1.13 13.03
CA PRO A 157 18.28 -1.41 14.11
C PRO A 157 17.85 -0.94 15.50
N THR A 158 16.78 -0.15 15.57
CA THR A 158 16.22 0.37 16.81
C THR A 158 14.72 0.12 16.82
N VAL A 159 14.15 0.01 18.02
CA VAL A 159 12.69 -0.01 18.20
C VAL A 159 12.22 1.44 18.31
N GLN A 160 11.46 1.91 17.32
CA GLN A 160 10.98 3.29 17.23
C GLN A 160 9.56 3.32 16.68
N PHE A 161 8.71 4.12 17.32
CA PHE A 161 7.41 4.48 16.76
C PHE A 161 7.63 5.54 15.68
N LEU A 162 7.19 5.25 14.45
CA LEU A 162 7.37 6.16 13.31
C LEU A 162 6.20 7.13 13.19
N GLY A 163 4.99 6.67 13.52
CA GLY A 163 3.77 7.45 13.46
C GLY A 163 2.55 6.58 13.17
N TYR A 164 1.44 7.27 12.93
CA TYR A 164 0.18 6.63 12.55
C TYR A 164 0.09 6.48 11.02
N THR A 165 -0.62 5.46 10.57
CA THR A 165 -0.86 5.09 9.16
C THR A 165 -2.28 4.54 9.03
N GLY A 166 -2.76 4.29 7.81
CA GLY A 166 -4.03 3.61 7.58
C GLY A 166 -5.23 4.45 7.99
N ASP A 167 -5.17 5.77 7.80
CA ASP A 167 -6.31 6.64 8.08
C ASP A 167 -7.28 6.73 6.88
N GLY A 168 -6.86 6.18 5.74
CA GLY A 168 -7.65 6.07 4.53
C GLY A 168 -7.82 7.38 3.78
N ARG A 169 -7.01 8.41 4.05
CA ARG A 169 -7.22 9.75 3.50
C ARG A 169 -6.42 10.04 2.23
N ASP A 170 -5.66 9.07 1.74
CA ASP A 170 -4.84 9.20 0.54
C ASP A 170 -5.64 9.13 -0.77
N VAL A 171 -6.81 8.49 -0.77
CA VAL A 171 -7.65 8.35 -1.96
C VAL A 171 -8.60 9.55 -2.09
N VAL A 172 -8.76 10.03 -3.32
CA VAL A 172 -9.81 10.98 -3.71
C VAL A 172 -10.80 10.27 -4.62
N ASP A 173 -12.08 10.59 -4.48
CA ASP A 173 -13.09 10.09 -5.43
C ASP A 173 -12.97 10.79 -6.80
N SER A 174 -13.80 10.40 -7.76
CA SER A 174 -13.84 11.00 -9.09
C SER A 174 -14.19 12.49 -9.11
N THR A 175 -14.60 13.08 -7.98
CA THR A 175 -14.87 14.51 -7.82
C THR A 175 -13.70 15.26 -7.16
N GLY A 176 -12.63 14.55 -6.80
CA GLY A 176 -11.49 15.10 -6.06
C GLY A 176 -11.75 15.24 -4.56
N THR A 177 -12.80 14.58 -4.03
CA THR A 177 -13.19 14.70 -2.63
C THR A 177 -12.60 13.56 -1.81
N ILE A 178 -11.97 13.91 -0.68
CA ILE A 178 -11.54 12.95 0.35
C ILE A 178 -12.72 12.70 1.29
N ASN A 179 -13.04 11.44 1.55
CA ASN A 179 -13.94 11.11 2.64
C ASN A 179 -13.21 11.31 3.98
N THR A 180 -13.30 12.51 4.53
CA THR A 180 -12.58 12.87 5.77
C THR A 180 -13.17 12.25 7.03
N VAL A 181 -14.37 11.66 6.93
CA VAL A 181 -15.10 11.09 8.08
C VAL A 181 -14.68 9.64 8.30
N THR A 182 -14.69 8.81 7.24
CA THR A 182 -14.35 7.38 7.35
C THR A 182 -13.02 7.02 6.70
N GLY A 183 -12.46 7.90 5.87
CA GLY A 183 -11.43 7.48 4.93
C GLY A 183 -11.99 6.59 3.83
N TRP A 184 -11.12 6.25 2.90
CA TRP A 184 -11.20 5.18 1.93
C TRP A 184 -10.25 4.07 2.39
N PHE A 185 -10.61 2.81 2.21
CA PHE A 185 -9.88 1.71 2.82
C PHE A 185 -8.43 1.53 2.35
N HIS A 186 -8.01 2.17 1.26
CA HIS A 186 -6.65 2.07 0.74
C HIS A 186 -5.79 3.29 1.07
N ASP A 187 -4.55 3.07 1.51
CA ASP A 187 -3.67 4.13 2.01
C ASP A 187 -2.18 3.86 1.71
N THR A 188 -1.40 4.92 1.55
CA THR A 188 0.06 4.91 1.36
C THR A 188 0.81 5.87 2.28
N THR A 189 1.23 5.42 3.45
CA THR A 189 1.99 6.30 4.36
C THR A 189 3.50 6.15 4.21
N THR A 190 4.22 7.27 4.00
CA THR A 190 5.69 7.30 3.90
C THR A 190 6.37 7.87 5.15
N PHE A 191 7.36 7.16 5.67
CA PHE A 191 8.18 7.59 6.81
C PHE A 191 9.65 7.78 6.42
N ASP A 192 10.28 8.81 7.00
CA ASP A 192 11.73 9.04 6.90
C ASP A 192 12.46 8.21 7.97
N LEU A 193 13.30 7.29 7.51
CA LEU A 193 14.11 6.43 8.37
C LEU A 193 15.54 6.96 8.56
N THR A 194 15.91 8.03 7.86
CA THR A 194 17.26 8.62 7.89
C THR A 194 17.84 8.80 9.31
N PRO A 195 17.08 9.27 10.33
CA PRO A 195 17.62 9.49 11.67
C PRO A 195 18.04 8.21 12.41
N TYR A 196 17.60 7.04 11.96
CA TYR A 196 17.78 5.76 12.68
C TYR A 196 18.88 4.89 12.11
N PHE A 197 19.50 5.31 11.00
CA PHE A 197 20.48 4.52 10.28
C PHE A 197 21.83 5.21 10.22
N VAL A 198 22.89 4.40 10.19
CA VAL A 198 24.26 4.84 9.95
C VAL A 198 24.88 4.07 8.80
N ARG A 199 25.97 4.62 8.25
CA ARG A 199 26.72 4.02 7.15
C ARG A 199 27.06 2.55 7.43
N GLY A 200 26.87 1.71 6.41
CA GLY A 200 27.19 0.27 6.45
C GLY A 200 26.09 -0.63 7.01
N MET A 201 25.02 -0.07 7.59
CA MET A 201 23.83 -0.86 7.89
C MET A 201 23.20 -1.38 6.61
N ASN A 202 22.63 -2.59 6.68
CA ASN A 202 22.18 -3.34 5.50
C ASN A 202 20.89 -4.13 5.73
N THR A 203 20.23 -3.90 6.87
CA THR A 203 18.98 -4.54 7.24
C THR A 203 18.10 -3.57 7.99
N ALA A 204 16.80 -3.63 7.73
CA ALA A 204 15.76 -2.85 8.40
C ALA A 204 14.57 -3.75 8.67
N THR A 205 13.99 -3.70 9.86
CA THR A 205 12.73 -4.41 10.14
C THR A 205 11.66 -3.36 10.39
N VAL A 206 10.67 -3.30 9.52
CA VAL A 206 9.52 -2.40 9.64
C VAL A 206 8.28 -3.20 9.99
N ALA A 207 7.33 -2.55 10.63
CA ALA A 207 6.18 -3.24 11.19
C ALA A 207 4.93 -2.37 11.25
N LEU A 208 3.79 -3.06 11.23
CA LEU A 208 2.49 -2.51 11.50
C LEU A 208 1.94 -3.12 12.79
N LYS A 209 1.23 -2.28 13.54
CA LYS A 209 0.53 -2.69 14.74
C LYS A 209 -0.85 -2.07 14.77
N THR A 210 -1.87 -2.92 14.86
CA THR A 210 -3.25 -2.50 15.15
C THR A 210 -3.61 -2.90 16.58
N SER A 211 -4.56 -2.19 17.20
CA SER A 211 -5.14 -2.59 18.50
C SER A 211 -6.39 -3.44 18.33
N SER A 212 -7.33 -2.97 17.52
CA SER A 212 -8.57 -3.67 17.16
C SER A 212 -8.89 -3.60 15.68
N ASP A 213 -8.17 -2.77 14.91
CA ASP A 213 -8.43 -2.60 13.49
C ASP A 213 -8.01 -3.83 12.69
N CYS A 214 -8.70 -4.05 11.58
CA CYS A 214 -8.46 -5.03 10.57
C CYS A 214 -7.68 -4.38 9.45
N LEU A 215 -6.42 -4.78 9.25
CA LEU A 215 -5.61 -4.26 8.16
C LEU A 215 -5.18 -5.36 7.21
N THR A 216 -4.98 -4.94 5.97
CA THR A 216 -4.31 -5.73 4.95
C THR A 216 -3.02 -5.02 4.51
N TRP A 217 -1.85 -5.58 4.82
CA TRP A 217 -0.58 -5.07 4.32
C TRP A 217 -0.29 -5.66 2.93
N LEU A 218 -0.36 -4.82 1.90
CA LEU A 218 -0.25 -5.23 0.50
C LEU A 218 1.19 -5.24 0.00
N ALA A 219 1.94 -4.19 0.34
CA ALA A 219 3.33 -4.05 -0.07
C ALA A 219 4.12 -3.07 0.81
N GLN A 220 5.43 -3.15 0.72
CA GLN A 220 6.37 -2.23 1.34
C GLN A 220 7.36 -1.73 0.30
N ALA A 221 7.29 -0.44 -0.02
CA ALA A 221 8.35 0.21 -0.80
C ALA A 221 9.42 0.76 0.16
N PHE A 222 10.68 0.56 -0.19
CA PHE A 222 11.82 1.03 0.59
C PHE A 222 12.84 1.67 -0.34
N SER A 223 13.40 2.81 0.07
CA SER A 223 14.49 3.46 -0.65
C SER A 223 15.63 3.79 0.27
N ALA A 224 16.86 3.52 -0.17
CA ALA A 224 18.08 3.85 0.55
C ALA A 224 19.12 4.45 -0.40
N ASN A 225 19.80 5.49 0.06
CA ASN A 225 20.98 6.00 -0.64
C ASN A 225 22.15 5.02 -0.47
N ILE A 226 22.81 4.72 -1.59
CA ILE A 226 23.90 3.74 -1.69
C ILE A 226 25.29 4.38 -1.86
N ASN A 227 25.37 5.71 -1.97
CA ASN A 227 26.63 6.47 -2.09
C ASN A 227 27.15 6.98 -0.75
#